data_AF-A0A939BPF4-F1
#
_entry.id   AF-A0A939BPF4-F1
#
_cell.length_a   1.000
_cell.length_b   1.000
_cell.length_c   1.000
_cell.angle_alpha   90.00
_cell.angle_beta   90.00
_cell.angle_gamma   90.00
#
_symmetry.space_group_name_H-M   'P 1'
#
loop_
_entity.id
_entity.type
_entity.pdbx_description
1 polymer ?
#
loop_
_entity_poly.entity_id
_entity_poly.type
_entity_poly.pdbx_seq_one_letter_code
_entity_poly.pdbx_strand_id
1 'polypeptide(L)'
;MKSSFVYYLAFKNNYESRKEYLAKEIDQILEFYQANFKEGQKEATVEMITNILSDKFATIPEEYIEELQHQSLEQLEKILLAAFEMNSIKELEEYFI
;
A
#
# COMPACT_ATOMS: atom_id res chain seq x y z
N MET A 1 34.62 28.58 -35.28
CA MET A 1 33.40 28.76 -34.45
C MET A 1 32.39 27.60 -34.52
N LYS A 2 32.24 26.84 -35.62
CA LYS A 2 31.21 25.79 -35.73
C LYS A 2 31.37 24.59 -34.78
N SER A 3 32.58 24.17 -34.40
CA SER A 3 32.74 22.94 -33.59
C SER A 3 32.26 23.10 -32.15
N SER A 4 32.49 24.26 -31.52
CA SER A 4 32.10 24.50 -30.11
C SER A 4 30.58 24.47 -29.91
N PHE A 5 29.81 24.94 -30.90
CA PHE A 5 28.34 24.87 -30.87
C PHE A 5 27.82 23.43 -30.99
N VAL A 6 28.45 22.59 -31.82
CA VAL A 6 28.09 21.17 -31.95
C VAL A 6 28.37 20.40 -30.65
N TYR A 7 29.51 20.66 -30.00
CA TYR A 7 29.80 20.07 -28.69
C TYR A 7 28.80 20.50 -27.62
N TYR A 8 28.40 21.77 -27.60
CA TYR A 8 27.37 22.25 -26.68
C TYR A 8 26.02 21.54 -26.89
N LEU A 9 25.57 21.39 -28.14
CA LEU A 9 24.32 20.68 -28.44
C LEU A 9 24.40 19.20 -28.05
N ALA A 10 25.51 18.52 -28.32
CA ALA A 10 25.70 17.14 -27.92
C ALA A 10 25.70 16.96 -26.40
N PHE A 11 26.37 17.86 -25.67
CA PHE A 11 26.35 17.88 -24.21
C PHE A 11 24.95 18.12 -23.65
N LYS A 12 24.25 19.13 -24.17
CA LYS A 12 22.88 19.45 -23.75
C LYS A 12 21.94 18.27 -23.98
N ASN A 13 21.99 17.65 -25.16
CA ASN A 13 21.16 16.49 -25.46
C ASN A 13 21.47 15.31 -24.53
N ASN A 14 22.75 15.04 -24.26
CA ASN A 14 23.12 13.99 -23.31
C ASN A 14 22.61 14.28 -21.89
N TYR A 15 22.70 15.54 -21.46
CA TYR A 15 22.19 15.98 -20.16
C TYR A 15 20.67 15.80 -20.04
N GLU A 16 19.90 16.25 -21.03
CA GLU A 16 18.44 16.10 -21.02
C GLU A 16 18.02 14.62 -21.04
N SER A 17 18.66 13.78 -21.87
CA SER A 17 18.36 12.34 -21.89
C SER A 17 18.68 11.65 -20.56
N ARG A 18 19.79 12.03 -19.90
CA ARG A 18 20.10 11.50 -18.56
C ARG A 18 19.09 11.97 -17.51
N LYS A 19 18.66 13.24 -17.60
CA LYS A 19 17.66 13.79 -16.69
C LYS A 19 16.32 13.07 -16.82
N GLU A 20 15.87 12.80 -18.05
CA GLU A 20 14.64 12.06 -18.31
C GLU A 20 14.73 10.60 -17.82
N TYR A 21 15.87 9.95 -18.06
CA TYR A 21 16.13 8.61 -17.53
C TYR A 21 16.06 8.55 -16.01
N LEU A 22 16.73 9.48 -15.32
CA LEU A 22 16.72 9.57 -13.86
C LEU A 22 15.32 9.86 -13.31
N ALA A 23 14.53 10.72 -13.97
CA ALA A 23 13.16 10.99 -13.57
C ALA A 23 12.32 9.70 -13.60
N LYS A 24 12.45 8.93 -14.68
CA LYS A 24 11.75 7.64 -14.81
C LYS A 24 12.17 6.62 -13.76
N GLU A 25 13.47 6.53 -13.45
CA GLU A 25 13.95 5.66 -12.37
C GLU A 25 13.38 6.07 -11.01
N ILE A 26 13.34 7.38 -10.71
CA ILE A 26 12.76 7.89 -9.46
C ILE A 26 11.28 7.53 -9.37
N ASP A 27 10.51 7.72 -10.45
CA ASP A 27 9.08 7.39 -10.48
C ASP A 27 8.85 5.90 -10.19
N GLN A 28 9.63 5.00 -10.80
CA GLN A 28 9.55 3.56 -10.56
C GLN A 28 9.88 3.19 -9.10
N ILE A 29 10.89 3.83 -8.52
CA ILE A 29 11.26 3.63 -7.12
C ILE A 29 10.14 4.10 -6.19
N LEU A 30 9.54 5.26 -6.48
CA LEU A 30 8.43 5.78 -5.68
C LEU A 30 7.19 4.88 -5.77
N GLU A 31 6.83 4.40 -6.96
CA GLU A 31 5.74 3.43 -7.15
C GLU A 31 5.98 2.16 -6.34
N PHE A 32 7.21 1.62 -6.39
CA PHE A 32 7.59 0.46 -5.59
C PHE A 32 7.39 0.70 -4.10
N TYR A 33 7.91 1.80 -3.55
CA TYR A 33 7.76 2.11 -2.12
C TYR A 33 6.30 2.36 -1.74
N GLN A 34 5.51 3.02 -2.60
CA GLN A 34 4.08 3.24 -2.35
C GLN A 34 3.29 1.93 -2.31
N ALA A 35 3.57 1.00 -3.22
CA ALA A 35 2.93 -0.32 -3.24
C ALA A 35 3.27 -1.13 -1.97
N ASN A 36 4.56 -1.24 -1.64
CA ASN A 36 5.01 -1.96 -0.46
C ASN A 36 4.49 -1.32 0.85
N PHE A 37 4.40 0.01 0.90
CA PHE A 37 3.86 0.71 2.06
C PHE A 37 2.36 0.44 2.25
N LYS A 38 1.59 0.31 1.16
CA LYS A 38 0.17 -0.06 1.24
C LYS A 38 -0.03 -1.50 1.68
N GLU A 39 0.82 -2.42 1.20
CA GLU A 39 0.78 -3.82 1.59
C GLU A 39 1.13 -3.99 3.09
N GLY A 40 2.21 -3.36 3.55
CA GLY A 40 2.57 -3.38 4.98
C GLY A 40 1.50 -2.75 5.89
N GLN A 41 0.83 -1.69 5.44
CA GLN A 41 -0.31 -1.13 6.18
C GLN A 41 -1.49 -2.11 6.24
N LYS A 42 -1.77 -2.79 5.13
CA LYS A 42 -2.85 -3.78 5.07
C LYS A 42 -2.58 -4.92 6.05
N GLU A 43 -1.38 -5.50 6.02
CA GLU A 43 -0.97 -6.56 6.95
C GLU A 43 -1.09 -6.11 8.42
N ALA A 44 -0.55 -4.93 8.75
CA ALA A 44 -0.63 -4.37 10.09
C ALA A 44 -2.09 -4.14 10.54
N THR A 45 -2.96 -3.71 9.62
CA THR A 45 -4.38 -3.47 9.93
C THR A 45 -5.11 -4.79 10.17
N VAL A 46 -4.86 -5.82 9.37
CA VAL A 46 -5.40 -7.18 9.60
C VAL A 46 -4.97 -7.71 10.95
N GLU A 47 -3.68 -7.57 11.30
CA GLU A 47 -3.16 -7.98 12.61
C GLU A 47 -3.85 -7.24 13.76
N MET A 48 -4.03 -5.91 13.65
CA MET A 48 -4.72 -5.12 14.65
C MET A 48 -6.18 -5.56 14.84
N ILE A 49 -6.93 -5.75 13.76
CA ILE A 49 -8.32 -6.24 13.81
C ILE A 49 -8.36 -7.61 14.49
N THR A 50 -7.48 -8.52 14.07
CA THR A 50 -7.39 -9.88 14.62
C THR A 50 -7.10 -9.84 16.13
N ASN A 51 -6.19 -8.98 16.58
CA ASN A 51 -5.88 -8.84 17.99
C ASN A 51 -7.07 -8.28 18.78
N ILE A 52 -7.71 -7.20 18.31
CA ILE A 52 -8.88 -6.60 18.97
C ILE A 52 -10.03 -7.60 19.10
N LEU A 53 -10.35 -8.31 18.01
CA LEU A 53 -11.43 -9.28 17.99
C LEU A 53 -11.10 -10.51 18.83
N SER A 54 -9.83 -10.94 18.86
CA SER A 54 -9.38 -12.05 19.71
C SER A 54 -9.47 -11.68 21.18
N ASP A 55 -9.11 -10.45 21.55
CA ASP A 55 -9.25 -9.95 22.92
C ASP A 55 -10.72 -9.89 23.37
N LYS A 56 -11.64 -9.55 22.46
CA LYS A 56 -13.08 -9.44 22.76
C LYS A 56 -13.81 -10.79 22.74
N PHE A 57 -13.47 -11.67 21.82
CA PHE A 57 -14.24 -12.89 21.52
C PHE A 57 -13.45 -14.20 21.74
N ALA A 58 -12.23 -14.12 22.26
CA ALA A 58 -11.27 -15.19 22.55
C ALA A 58 -10.72 -15.96 21.33
N THR A 59 -11.55 -16.31 20.36
CA THR A 59 -11.10 -17.03 19.16
C THR A 59 -11.87 -16.57 17.94
N ILE A 60 -11.12 -16.26 16.88
CA ILE A 60 -11.66 -15.86 15.58
C ILE A 60 -11.61 -17.08 14.65
N PRO A 61 -12.69 -17.38 13.91
CA PRO A 61 -12.66 -18.41 12.87
C PRO A 61 -11.56 -18.11 11.83
N GLU A 62 -10.80 -19.13 11.43
CA GLU A 62 -9.72 -18.99 10.46
C GLU A 62 -10.22 -18.43 9.12
N GLU A 63 -11.42 -18.85 8.70
CA GLU A 63 -12.13 -18.32 7.52
C GLU A 63 -12.28 -16.79 7.56
N TYR A 64 -12.51 -16.19 8.73
CA TYR A 64 -12.64 -14.75 8.85
C TYR A 64 -11.29 -14.03 8.76
N ILE A 65 -10.22 -14.65 9.24
CA ILE A 65 -8.86 -14.11 9.10
C ILE A 65 -8.45 -14.11 7.63
N GLU A 66 -8.74 -15.20 6.91
CA GLU A 66 -8.54 -15.28 5.47
C GLU A 66 -9.35 -14.18 4.75
N GLU A 67 -10.63 -14.01 5.08
CA GLU A 67 -11.45 -12.95 4.47
C GLU A 67 -10.88 -11.54 4.73
N LEU A 68 -10.42 -11.24 5.95
CA LEU A 68 -9.74 -9.98 6.25
C LEU A 68 -8.50 -9.74 5.36
N GLN A 69 -7.72 -10.79 5.09
CA GLN A 69 -6.57 -10.68 4.19
C GLN A 69 -6.94 -10.38 2.74
N HIS A 70 -8.17 -10.69 2.31
CA HIS A 70 -8.65 -10.37 0.96
C HIS A 70 -9.24 -8.96 0.84
N GLN A 71 -9.62 -8.34 1.96
CA GLN A 71 -10.22 -7.01 1.97
C GLN A 71 -9.25 -5.90 1.50
N SER A 72 -9.81 -4.82 0.96
CA SER A 72 -9.04 -3.61 0.66
C SER A 72 -8.62 -2.89 1.94
N LEU A 73 -7.55 -2.07 1.89
CA LEU A 73 -7.13 -1.27 3.05
C LEU A 73 -8.26 -0.36 3.57
N GLU A 74 -9.00 0.29 2.67
CA GLU A 74 -10.13 1.15 3.05
C GLU A 74 -11.23 0.36 3.79
N GLN A 75 -11.50 -0.86 3.35
CA GLN A 75 -12.49 -1.71 4.00
C GLN A 75 -11.99 -2.19 5.38
N LEU A 76 -10.71 -2.53 5.48
CA LEU A 76 -10.09 -2.89 6.75
C LEU A 76 -10.09 -1.73 7.74
N GLU A 77 -9.85 -0.50 7.31
CA GLU A 77 -9.97 0.68 8.18
C GLU A 77 -11.39 0.85 8.75
N LYS A 78 -12.43 0.57 7.94
CA LYS A 78 -13.83 0.58 8.42
C LYS A 78 -14.08 -0.53 9.43
N ILE A 79 -13.60 -1.75 9.15
CA ILE A 79 -13.70 -2.88 10.06
C ILE A 79 -12.98 -2.59 11.38
N LEU A 80 -11.78 -2.01 11.33
CA LEU A 80 -10.99 -1.66 12.51
C LEU A 80 -11.75 -0.68 13.44
N LEU A 81 -12.39 0.34 12.87
CA LEU A 81 -13.21 1.26 13.64
C LEU A 81 -14.42 0.55 14.28
N ALA A 82 -15.07 -0.34 13.54
CA ALA A 82 -16.22 -1.08 14.03
C ALA A 82 -15.86 -2.15 15.09
N ALA A 83 -14.68 -2.77 15.00
CA ALA A 83 -14.25 -3.88 15.86
C ALA A 83 -14.33 -3.55 17.37
N PHE A 84 -14.06 -2.30 17.73
CA PHE A 84 -14.18 -1.82 19.11
C PHE A 84 -15.62 -1.83 19.65
N GLU A 85 -16.61 -1.68 18.78
CA GLU A 85 -18.03 -1.57 19.15
C GLU A 85 -18.82 -2.86 18.91
N MET A 86 -18.25 -3.83 18.17
CA MET A 86 -18.92 -5.12 17.90
C MET A 86 -19.31 -5.87 19.16
N ASN A 87 -20.51 -6.46 19.18
CA ASN A 87 -21.01 -7.28 20.29
C ASN A 87 -20.89 -8.79 20.00
N SER A 88 -20.68 -9.15 18.74
CA SER A 88 -20.51 -10.52 18.28
C SER A 88 -19.51 -10.58 17.12
N ILE A 89 -18.72 -11.65 17.06
CA ILE A 89 -17.80 -11.90 15.94
C ILE A 89 -18.53 -12.04 14.60
N LYS A 90 -19.82 -12.44 14.61
CA LYS A 90 -20.62 -12.57 13.38
C LYS A 90 -20.92 -11.23 12.70
N GLU A 91 -20.84 -10.12 13.43
CA GLU A 91 -21.03 -8.78 12.85
C GLU A 91 -19.96 -8.47 11.79
N LEU A 92 -18.82 -9.18 11.82
CA LEU A 92 -17.78 -9.08 10.80
C LEU A 92 -18.27 -9.48 9.40
N GLU A 93 -19.24 -10.41 9.31
CA GLU A 93 -19.82 -10.86 8.04
C GLU A 93 -20.53 -9.73 7.29
N GLU A 94 -20.99 -8.69 7.98
CA GLU A 94 -21.63 -7.51 7.36
C GLU A 94 -20.64 -6.65 6.56
N TYR A 95 -19.34 -6.85 6.78
CA TYR A 95 -18.27 -6.08 6.15
C TYR A 95 -17.54 -6.83 5.04
N PHE A 96 -17.79 -8.14 4.90
CA PHE A 96 -17.21 -8.94 3.84
C PHE A 96 -18.01 -8.73 2.55
N ILE A 97 -17.35 -8.19 1.53
CA ILE A 97 -17.91 -7.84 0.21
C ILE A 97 -17.26 -8.72 -0.85
#